data_AF-A0A444MM30-F1
#
_entry.id   AF-A0A444MM30-F1
#
_cell.length_a   1.000
_cell.length_b   1.000
_cell.length_c   1.000
_cell.angle_alpha   90.00
_cell.angle_beta   90.00
_cell.angle_gamma   90.00
#
_symmetry.space_group_name_H-M   'P 1'
#
loop_
_entity.id
_entity.type
_entity.pdbx_description
1 polymer ?
#
loop_
_entity_poly.entity_id
_entity_poly.type
_entity_poly.pdbx_seq_one_letter_code
_entity_poly.pdbx_strand_id
1 'polypeptide(L)'
;MPKSKANKNNTNLITVNDCLTTDQFLILYSEEFPNLESEIYDEGCRDLIYVQIGLLSNYINECIKEGAIKEVRRAFIFFERIVNRVNSEVENAFYVSFLEHIKMGGDSENAVASRKLLNPKYLEIWRGLNELMFPDKIAGTKKKKSPDKSTRIKIKR
;
A
#
# COMPACT_ATOMS: atom_id res chain seq x y z
N MET A 1 47.59 -50.01 0.35
CA MET A 1 46.65 -48.96 -0.12
C MET A 1 45.47 -48.86 0.84
N PRO A 2 45.25 -47.69 1.46
CA PRO A 2 43.87 -47.34 1.80
C PRO A 2 43.52 -45.84 1.63
N LYS A 3 42.20 -45.63 1.55
CA LYS A 3 41.37 -44.43 1.86
C LYS A 3 40.92 -43.52 0.71
N SER A 4 39.70 -43.82 0.28
CA SER A 4 38.57 -42.92 0.04
C SER A 4 38.70 -41.51 0.65
N LYS A 5 38.32 -40.49 -0.13
CA LYS A 5 37.16 -39.62 0.18
C LYS A 5 36.73 -38.83 -1.06
N ALA A 6 35.51 -39.09 -1.49
CA ALA A 6 34.76 -38.23 -2.39
C ALA A 6 34.53 -36.88 -1.70
N ASN A 7 35.02 -35.79 -2.29
CA ASN A 7 34.63 -34.45 -1.87
C ASN A 7 33.40 -34.03 -2.67
N LYS A 8 32.23 -34.31 -2.10
CA LYS A 8 30.97 -33.67 -2.52
C LYS A 8 31.08 -32.20 -2.11
N ASN A 9 31.55 -31.37 -3.04
CA ASN A 9 31.35 -29.93 -2.92
C ASN A 9 29.84 -29.70 -2.98
N ASN A 10 29.23 -29.56 -1.81
CA ASN A 10 27.86 -29.10 -1.64
C ASN A 10 27.81 -27.68 -2.20
N THR A 11 27.48 -27.56 -3.49
CA THR A 11 26.88 -26.37 -4.07
C THR A 11 25.57 -26.13 -3.34
N ASN A 12 25.65 -25.38 -2.24
CA ASN A 12 24.52 -24.65 -1.71
C ASN A 12 24.09 -23.67 -2.81
N LEU A 13 23.16 -24.14 -3.65
CA LEU A 13 22.28 -23.32 -4.46
C LEU A 13 21.42 -22.49 -3.50
N ILE A 14 22.00 -21.44 -2.94
CA ILE A 14 21.23 -20.34 -2.38
C ILE A 14 20.90 -19.49 -3.60
N THR A 15 19.70 -19.69 -4.14
CA THR A 15 19.05 -18.71 -5.00
C THR A 15 18.94 -17.43 -4.19
N VAL A 16 19.95 -16.56 -4.29
CA VAL A 16 19.87 -15.19 -3.81
C VAL A 16 18.86 -14.50 -4.71
N ASN A 17 17.61 -14.51 -4.31
CA ASN A 17 16.67 -13.51 -4.78
C ASN A 17 17.22 -12.18 -4.24
N ASP A 18 17.92 -11.44 -5.10
CA ASP A 18 18.54 -10.15 -4.77
C ASP A 18 17.46 -9.16 -4.32
N CYS A 19 17.25 -9.16 -3.01
CA CYS A 19 16.38 -8.27 -2.28
C CYS A 19 17.14 -6.95 -2.05
N LEU A 20 16.54 -5.84 -2.43
CA LEU A 20 17.10 -4.50 -2.25
C LEU A 20 17.33 -4.24 -0.76
N THR A 21 18.52 -3.73 -0.43
CA THR A 21 18.78 -3.18 0.89
C THR A 21 17.97 -1.90 1.09
N THR A 22 17.78 -1.49 2.35
CA THR A 22 17.11 -0.22 2.67
C THR A 22 17.78 0.96 1.96
N ASP A 23 19.12 1.01 1.95
CA ASP A 23 19.86 2.09 1.25
C ASP A 23 19.60 2.09 -0.27
N GLN A 24 19.63 0.91 -0.90
CA GLN A 24 19.34 0.79 -2.33
C GLN A 24 17.90 1.20 -2.64
N PHE A 25 16.96 0.86 -1.76
CA PHE A 25 15.59 1.35 -1.85
C PHE A 25 15.51 2.87 -1.74
N LEU A 26 16.16 3.49 -0.75
CA LEU A 26 16.11 4.94 -0.53
C LEU A 26 16.72 5.73 -1.70
N ILE A 27 17.76 5.20 -2.34
CA ILE A 27 18.33 5.78 -3.57
C ILE A 27 17.28 5.74 -4.69
N LEU A 28 16.68 4.59 -4.97
CA LEU A 28 15.64 4.49 -6.00
C LEU A 28 14.42 5.36 -5.68
N TYR A 29 14.09 5.51 -4.40
CA TYR A 29 12.98 6.32 -3.94
C TYR A 29 13.24 7.82 -4.18
N SER A 30 14.42 8.31 -3.82
CA SER A 30 14.80 9.71 -4.06
C SER A 30 14.96 10.02 -5.57
N GLU A 31 15.45 9.07 -6.37
CA GLU A 31 15.52 9.24 -7.83
C GLU A 31 14.13 9.35 -8.48
N GLU A 32 13.15 8.55 -8.03
CA GLU A 32 11.78 8.58 -8.57
C GLU A 32 10.97 9.78 -8.04
N PHE A 33 11.30 10.29 -6.85
CA PHE A 33 10.66 11.46 -6.22
C PHE A 33 11.69 12.48 -5.73
N PRO A 34 12.39 13.19 -6.65
CA PRO A 34 13.45 14.12 -6.27
C PRO A 34 12.97 15.26 -5.35
N ASN A 35 11.69 15.62 -5.44
CA ASN A 35 11.08 16.63 -4.57
C ASN A 35 10.97 16.19 -3.10
N LEU A 36 11.12 14.91 -2.79
CA LEU A 36 11.10 14.37 -1.44
C LEU A 36 12.53 14.08 -0.91
N GLU A 37 13.56 14.19 -1.75
CA GLU A 37 14.93 13.76 -1.41
C GLU A 37 15.44 14.37 -0.09
N SER A 38 15.27 15.68 0.09
CA SER A 38 15.71 16.36 1.30
C SER A 38 15.00 15.87 2.56
N GLU A 39 13.73 15.47 2.44
CA GLU A 39 12.94 14.93 3.57
C GLU A 39 13.28 13.46 3.83
N ILE A 40 13.54 12.69 2.77
CA ILE A 40 13.95 11.27 2.85
C ILE A 40 15.24 11.13 3.65
N TYR A 41 16.20 12.03 3.41
CA TYR A 41 17.53 12.01 4.04
C TYR A 41 17.68 12.97 5.22
N ASP A 42 16.58 13.54 5.71
CA ASP A 42 16.60 14.38 6.91
C ASP A 42 17.16 13.61 8.11
N GLU A 43 17.99 14.27 8.92
CA GLU A 43 18.66 13.62 10.06
C GLU A 43 17.65 13.09 11.09
N GLY A 44 16.50 13.75 11.26
CA GLY A 44 15.42 13.30 12.13
C GLY A 44 14.64 12.10 11.58
N CYS A 45 14.80 11.77 10.30
CA CYS A 45 14.16 10.64 9.63
C CYS A 45 15.13 9.47 9.35
N ARG A 46 16.43 9.66 9.61
CA ARG A 46 17.45 8.64 9.35
C ARG A 46 17.13 7.35 10.11
N ASP A 47 17.23 6.23 9.41
CA ASP A 47 16.93 4.88 9.91
C ASP A 47 15.46 4.69 10.38
N LEU A 48 14.57 5.64 10.11
CA LEU A 48 13.14 5.56 10.40
C LEU A 48 12.35 5.26 9.12
N ILE A 49 12.52 4.05 8.58
CA ILE A 49 11.93 3.63 7.29
C ILE A 49 10.42 3.86 7.20
N TYR A 50 9.69 3.69 8.30
CA TYR A 50 8.25 3.94 8.37
C TYR A 50 7.90 5.41 8.19
N VAL A 51 8.74 6.33 8.69
CA VAL A 51 8.57 7.78 8.50
C VAL A 51 8.92 8.15 7.06
N GLN A 52 10.04 7.64 6.55
CA GLN A 52 10.50 7.89 5.18
C GLN A 52 9.45 7.45 4.15
N ILE A 53 8.84 6.28 4.30
CA ILE A 53 7.75 5.82 3.43
C ILE A 53 6.46 6.62 3.65
N GLY A 54 6.22 7.12 4.87
CA GLY A 54 5.10 8.02 5.17
C GLY A 54 5.14 9.34 4.38
N LEU A 55 6.32 9.79 3.97
CA LEU A 55 6.46 10.95 3.07
C LEU A 55 5.75 10.69 1.73
N LEU A 56 5.83 9.46 1.20
CA LEU A 56 5.17 9.09 -0.04
C LEU A 56 3.65 9.12 0.08
N SER A 57 3.08 8.67 1.21
CA SER A 57 1.62 8.73 1.41
C SER A 57 1.13 10.16 1.57
N ASN A 58 1.88 11.02 2.27
CA ASN A 58 1.59 12.44 2.35
C ASN A 58 1.59 13.09 0.96
N TYR A 59 2.65 12.85 0.17
CA TYR A 59 2.76 13.32 -1.21
C TYR A 59 1.57 12.89 -2.06
N ILE A 60 1.24 11.59 -2.08
CA ILE A 60 0.10 11.08 -2.86
C ILE A 60 -1.21 11.69 -2.39
N ASN A 61 -1.41 11.87 -1.09
CA ASN A 61 -2.65 12.43 -0.56
C ASN A 61 -2.89 13.86 -1.05
N GLU A 62 -1.84 14.69 -1.12
CA GLU A 62 -1.95 16.02 -1.73
C GLU A 62 -2.19 15.91 -3.24
N CYS A 63 -1.52 15.02 -3.96
CA CYS A 63 -1.80 14.78 -5.38
C CYS A 63 -3.26 14.35 -5.64
N ILE A 64 -3.83 13.49 -4.81
CA ILE A 64 -5.24 13.08 -4.90
C ILE A 64 -6.15 14.28 -4.66
N LYS A 65 -5.87 15.08 -3.63
CA LYS A 65 -6.65 16.27 -3.29
C LYS A 65 -6.64 17.29 -4.43
N GLU A 66 -5.50 17.50 -5.07
CA GLU A 66 -5.32 18.43 -6.19
C GLU A 66 -5.76 17.87 -7.56
N GLY A 67 -6.08 16.58 -7.65
CA GLY A 67 -6.44 15.94 -8.91
C GLY A 67 -5.22 15.70 -9.83
N ALA A 68 -4.01 15.65 -9.28
CA ALA A 68 -2.78 15.31 -9.99
C ALA A 68 -2.70 13.79 -10.27
N ILE A 69 -3.68 13.25 -10.98
CA ILE A 69 -3.88 11.80 -11.18
C ILE A 69 -2.69 11.12 -11.87
N LYS A 70 -1.91 11.84 -12.68
CA LYS A 70 -0.68 11.32 -13.28
C LYS A 70 0.38 10.98 -12.23
N GLU A 71 0.54 11.83 -11.22
CA GLU A 71 1.48 11.63 -10.11
C GLU A 71 1.04 10.46 -9.22
N VAL A 72 -0.27 10.37 -8.93
CA VAL A 72 -0.84 9.22 -8.21
C VAL A 72 -0.53 7.91 -8.93
N ARG A 73 -0.70 7.87 -10.26
CA ARG A 73 -0.35 6.69 -11.07
C ARG A 73 1.14 6.36 -10.98
N ARG A 74 2.03 7.37 -11.10
CA ARG A 74 3.48 7.16 -11.01
C ARG A 74 3.87 6.50 -9.70
N ALA A 75 3.31 6.99 -8.60
CA ALA A 75 3.61 6.46 -7.28
C ALA A 75 3.05 5.06 -7.02
N PHE A 76 1.87 4.72 -7.54
CA PHE A 76 1.39 3.33 -7.49
C PHE A 76 2.26 2.39 -8.32
N ILE A 77 2.68 2.80 -9.53
CA ILE A 77 3.59 1.99 -10.34
C ILE A 77 4.93 1.77 -9.63
N PHE A 78 5.48 2.81 -8.99
CA PHE A 78 6.70 2.69 -8.19
C PHE A 78 6.52 1.69 -7.04
N PHE A 79 5.48 1.84 -6.23
CA PHE A 79 5.15 0.90 -5.15
C PHE A 79 5.04 -0.54 -5.66
N GLU A 80 4.28 -0.78 -6.73
CA GLU A 80 4.06 -2.12 -7.28
C GLU A 80 5.36 -2.78 -7.79
N ARG A 81 6.27 -1.98 -8.36
CA ARG A 81 7.59 -2.44 -8.82
C ARG A 81 8.52 -2.82 -7.68
N ILE A 82 8.41 -2.15 -6.53
CA ILE A 82 9.41 -2.20 -5.46
C ILE A 82 8.99 -3.12 -4.30
N VAL A 83 7.70 -3.17 -3.94
CA VAL A 83 7.24 -3.80 -2.69
C VAL A 83 7.65 -5.28 -2.53
N ASN A 84 7.70 -6.06 -3.62
CA ASN A 84 8.13 -7.47 -3.57
C ASN A 84 9.63 -7.67 -3.81
N ARG A 85 10.41 -6.58 -3.92
CA ARG A 85 11.86 -6.59 -4.19
C ARG A 85 12.68 -6.06 -3.03
N VAL A 86 12.04 -5.60 -1.96
CA VAL A 86 12.68 -5.07 -0.76
C VAL A 86 12.59 -6.06 0.39
N ASN A 87 13.32 -5.81 1.47
CA ASN A 87 13.28 -6.68 2.64
C ASN A 87 11.93 -6.55 3.35
N SER A 88 11.63 -7.50 4.24
CA SER A 88 10.33 -7.57 4.93
C SER A 88 10.01 -6.33 5.77
N GLU A 89 11.02 -5.62 6.25
CA GLU A 89 10.82 -4.39 7.04
C GLU A 89 10.33 -3.24 6.15
N VAL A 90 11.00 -3.00 5.02
CA VAL A 90 10.60 -1.99 4.03
C VAL A 90 9.25 -2.37 3.40
N GLU A 91 9.03 -3.65 3.10
CA GLU A 91 7.74 -4.15 2.60
C GLU A 91 6.62 -3.87 3.62
N ASN A 92 6.83 -4.18 4.90
CA ASN A 92 5.84 -3.91 5.94
C ASN A 92 5.57 -2.40 6.07
N ALA A 93 6.62 -1.58 6.03
CA ALA A 93 6.50 -0.12 6.04
C ALA A 93 5.69 0.39 4.84
N PHE A 94 5.78 -0.22 3.66
CA PHE A 94 4.87 0.10 2.56
C PHE A 94 3.41 -0.24 2.86
N TYR A 95 3.11 -1.38 3.49
CA TYR A 95 1.71 -1.70 3.80
C TYR A 95 1.14 -0.76 4.87
N VAL A 96 1.88 -0.49 5.95
CA VAL A 96 1.37 0.28 7.09
C VAL A 96 1.54 1.78 6.95
N SER A 97 2.68 2.29 6.46
CA SER A 97 2.92 3.74 6.35
C SER A 97 2.49 4.33 5.02
N PHE A 98 2.41 3.51 3.99
CA PHE A 98 1.98 3.95 2.66
C PHE A 98 0.55 3.55 2.36
N LEU A 99 0.28 2.26 2.17
CA LEU A 99 -0.99 1.78 1.66
C LEU A 99 -2.13 2.13 2.62
N GLU A 100 -2.01 1.81 3.90
CA GLU A 100 -3.02 2.14 4.92
C GLU A 100 -3.36 3.65 4.98
N HIS A 101 -2.38 4.52 4.75
CA HIS A 101 -2.50 5.96 4.93
C HIS A 101 -2.97 6.72 3.68
N ILE A 102 -3.11 6.07 2.53
CA ILE A 102 -3.63 6.71 1.32
C ILE A 102 -5.15 6.95 1.46
N LYS A 103 -5.54 8.22 1.34
CA LYS A 103 -6.90 8.75 1.49
C LYS A 103 -7.70 8.61 0.21
N MET A 104 -7.90 7.36 -0.21
CA MET A 104 -8.79 6.98 -1.32
C MET A 104 -10.19 6.60 -0.85
N GLY A 105 -10.63 6.99 0.35
CA GLY A 105 -11.99 6.76 0.84
C GLY A 105 -13.02 7.72 0.22
N GLY A 106 -14.29 7.34 0.28
CA GLY A 106 -15.42 8.18 -0.16
C GLY A 106 -15.61 8.29 -1.67
N ASP A 107 -16.47 9.24 -2.07
CA ASP A 107 -17.05 9.31 -3.42
C ASP A 107 -16.55 10.52 -4.24
N SER A 108 -15.50 11.22 -3.80
CA SER A 108 -14.91 12.29 -4.62
C SER A 108 -14.37 11.72 -5.94
N GLU A 109 -14.47 12.50 -7.00
CA GLU A 109 -14.03 12.09 -8.35
C GLU A 109 -12.55 11.63 -8.33
N ASN A 110 -11.69 12.38 -7.65
CA ASN A 110 -10.27 12.06 -7.54
C ASN A 110 -10.02 10.76 -6.75
N ALA A 111 -10.77 10.51 -5.66
CA ALA A 111 -10.65 9.27 -4.91
C ALA A 111 -11.11 8.06 -5.74
N VAL A 112 -12.24 8.20 -6.45
CA VAL A 112 -12.76 7.17 -7.36
C VAL A 112 -11.76 6.89 -8.48
N ALA A 113 -11.19 7.93 -9.09
CA ALA A 113 -10.18 7.81 -10.14
C ALA A 113 -8.92 7.11 -9.63
N SER A 114 -8.44 7.49 -8.45
CA SER A 114 -7.23 6.92 -7.84
C SER A 114 -7.39 5.43 -7.53
N ARG A 115 -8.55 4.99 -7.00
CA ARG A 115 -8.82 3.56 -6.77
C ARG A 115 -8.73 2.70 -8.04
N LYS A 116 -9.00 3.28 -9.21
CA LYS A 116 -8.91 2.56 -10.50
C LYS A 116 -7.47 2.42 -11.00
N LEU A 117 -6.53 3.16 -10.42
CA LEU A 117 -5.12 3.14 -10.81
C LEU A 117 -4.32 2.07 -10.06
N LEU A 118 -4.71 1.75 -8.83
CA LEU A 118 -4.04 0.78 -8.00
C LEU A 118 -4.35 -0.64 -8.50
N ASN A 119 -3.33 -1.49 -8.58
CA ASN A 119 -3.51 -2.89 -8.93
C ASN A 119 -4.56 -3.57 -8.01
N PRO A 120 -5.48 -4.39 -8.56
CA PRO A 120 -6.55 -5.02 -7.81
C PRO A 120 -6.11 -5.74 -6.53
N LYS A 121 -4.95 -6.40 -6.55
CA LYS A 121 -4.36 -7.07 -5.37
C LYS A 121 -4.18 -6.09 -4.21
N TYR A 122 -3.54 -4.95 -4.47
CA TYR A 122 -3.26 -3.97 -3.42
C TYR A 122 -4.49 -3.13 -3.08
N LEU A 123 -5.45 -2.99 -4.00
CA LEU A 123 -6.74 -2.38 -3.69
C LEU A 123 -7.53 -3.21 -2.69
N GLU A 124 -7.52 -4.54 -2.78
CA GLU A 124 -8.14 -5.42 -1.77
C GLU A 124 -7.45 -5.28 -0.41
N ILE A 125 -6.12 -5.27 -0.39
CA ILE A 125 -5.35 -5.07 0.85
C ILE A 125 -5.69 -3.71 1.47
N TRP A 126 -5.70 -2.65 0.68
CA TRP A 126 -6.07 -1.29 1.12
C TRP A 126 -7.47 -1.26 1.75
N ARG A 127 -8.45 -1.94 1.14
CA ARG A 127 -9.81 -2.05 1.71
C ARG A 127 -9.79 -2.78 3.05
N GLY A 128 -9.11 -3.92 3.14
CA GLY A 128 -9.01 -4.69 4.37
C GLY A 128 -8.38 -3.89 5.51
N LEU A 129 -7.30 -3.15 5.23
CA LEU A 129 -6.64 -2.27 6.20
C LEU A 129 -7.58 -1.16 6.70
N ASN A 130 -8.34 -0.54 5.78
CA ASN A 130 -9.27 0.54 6.13
C ASN A 130 -10.56 0.05 6.81
N GLU A 131 -11.04 -1.15 6.49
CA GLU A 131 -12.20 -1.79 7.15
C GLU A 131 -11.89 -2.11 8.62
N LEU A 132 -10.66 -2.51 8.93
CA LEU A 132 -10.21 -2.81 10.29
C LEU A 132 -10.10 -1.54 11.15
N MET A 133 -9.65 -0.43 10.56
CA MET A 133 -9.37 0.83 11.27
C MET A 133 -10.58 1.79 11.33
N PHE A 134 -11.50 1.73 10.36
CA PHE A 134 -12.66 2.64 10.28
C PHE A 134 -13.95 1.91 9.88
N PRO A 135 -14.47 0.98 10.71
CA PRO A 135 -15.64 0.16 10.36
C PRO A 135 -16.88 0.99 10.01
N ASP A 136 -17.05 2.15 10.64
CA ASP A 136 -18.23 3.02 10.46
C ASP A 136 -18.22 3.85 9.17
N LYS A 137 -17.05 4.04 8.53
CA LYS A 137 -16.93 4.87 7.31
C LYS A 137 -17.29 4.13 6.02
N ILE A 138 -17.29 2.80 6.05
CA ILE A 138 -17.60 1.95 4.87
C ILE A 138 -19.08 1.49 4.91
N ALA A 139 -19.72 1.58 6.09
CA ALA A 139 -21.13 1.24 6.33
C ALA A 139 -22.16 2.16 5.63
N GLY A 140 -21.74 3.09 4.77
CA GLY A 140 -22.63 3.97 3.99
C GLY A 140 -23.39 3.27 2.85
N THR A 141 -23.09 2.00 2.52
CA THR A 141 -23.65 1.32 1.32
C THR A 141 -24.64 0.18 1.60
N LYS A 142 -25.13 0.00 2.83
CA LYS A 142 -26.25 -0.92 3.09
C LYS A 142 -27.39 -0.25 3.85
N LYS A 143 -28.15 0.61 3.17
CA LYS A 143 -29.56 0.83 3.55
C LYS A 143 -30.29 -0.51 3.41
N LYS A 144 -30.47 -1.23 4.52
CA LYS A 144 -31.50 -2.27 4.65
C LYS A 144 -32.82 -1.61 4.26
N LYS A 145 -33.41 -2.01 3.13
CA LYS A 145 -34.84 -1.77 2.87
C LYS A 145 -35.59 -2.44 4.01
N SER A 146 -36.20 -1.64 4.90
CA SER A 146 -37.21 -2.17 5.83
C SER A 146 -38.37 -2.72 5.01
N PRO A 147 -38.91 -3.91 5.32
CA PRO A 147 -40.12 -4.36 4.67
C PRO A 147 -41.27 -3.46 5.11
N ASP A 148 -41.94 -2.90 4.10
CA ASP A 148 -43.18 -2.15 4.19
C ASP A 148 -44.23 -2.95 4.99
N LYS A 149 -44.63 -2.43 6.15
CA LYS A 149 -45.77 -2.96 6.92
C LYS A 149 -46.97 -2.04 6.71
N SER A 150 -47.58 -2.11 5.54
CA SER A 150 -48.94 -1.60 5.31
C SER A 150 -49.89 -2.75 4.99
N THR A 151 -50.17 -3.60 5.99
CA THR A 151 -51.35 -4.49 5.97
C THR A 151 -52.41 -3.88 6.87
N ARG A 152 -53.28 -3.06 6.27
CA ARG A 152 -54.46 -2.47 6.91
C ARG A 152 -55.58 -3.53 6.94
N ILE A 153 -55.74 -4.23 8.07
CA ILE A 153 -56.88 -5.12 8.28
C ILE A 153 -58.13 -4.26 8.47
N LYS A 154 -59.06 -4.32 7.52
CA LYS A 154 -60.39 -3.72 7.62
C LYS A 154 -61.27 -4.62 8.49
N ILE A 155 -61.70 -4.13 9.65
CA ILE A 155 -62.78 -4.74 10.44
C ILE A 155 -64.09 -4.12 9.94
N LYS A 156 -64.98 -4.92 9.34
CA LYS A 156 -66.37 -4.54 9.07
C LYS A 156 -67.19 -4.70 10.35
N ARG A 157 -68.03 -3.70 10.64
CA ARG A 157 -69.07 -3.73 11.67
C ARG A 157 -70.22 -4.63 11.24
#